data_AF-A0A5D2IRT0-F1
#
_entry.id   AF-A0A5D2IRT0-F1
#
_cell.length_a   1.000
_cell.length_b   1.000
_cell.length_c   1.000
_cell.angle_alpha   90.00
_cell.angle_beta   90.00
_cell.angle_gamma   90.00
#
_symmetry.space_group_name_H-M   'P 1'
#
loop_
_entity.id
_entity.type
_entity.pdbx_description
1 polymer ?
#
loop_
_entity_poly.entity_id
_entity_poly.type
_entity_poly.pdbx_seq_one_letter_code
_entity_poly.pdbx_strand_id
1 'polypeptide(L)' 'MSLKKFLFNDLTRSDLKELNRISHLASCYILIGGVLYKKTFLQPLLRCLGHVKAEYVMQEAHEGICHILNG' A
#
# COMPACT_ATOMS: atom_id res chain seq x y z
N MET A 1 7.59 3.37 13.21
CA MET A 1 8.12 3.15 11.84
C MET A 1 6.99 3.02 10.83
N SER A 2 7.16 3.51 9.58
CA SER A 2 6.17 3.32 8.51
C SER A 2 6.50 2.11 7.63
N LEU A 3 5.48 1.48 7.04
CA LEU A 3 5.66 0.30 6.17
C LEU A 3 6.60 0.58 4.98
N LYS A 4 6.49 1.77 4.37
CA LYS A 4 7.36 2.17 3.27
C LYS A 4 8.82 2.25 3.69
N LYS A 5 9.11 2.76 4.89
CA LYS A 5 10.48 2.83 5.44
C LYS A 5 11.02 1.43 5.78
N PHE A 6 10.19 0.58 6.37
CA PHE A 6 10.56 -0.81 6.68
C PHE A 6 10.91 -1.62 5.42
N LEU A 7 10.09 -1.51 4.37
CA LEU A 7 10.34 -2.17 3.09
C LEU A 7 11.55 -1.58 2.32
N PHE A 8 11.97 -0.37 2.69
CA PHE A 8 13.17 0.28 2.15
C PHE A 8 14.44 -0.02 2.97
N ASN A 9 14.39 -1.00 3.89
CA ASN A 9 15.50 -1.45 4.75
C ASN A 9 16.01 -0.41 5.78
N ASP A 10 15.13 0.44 6.29
CA ASP A 10 15.46 1.21 7.50
C ASP A 10 14.97 0.45 8.74
N LEU A 11 15.88 -0.26 9.42
CA LEU A 11 15.60 -1.03 10.65
C LEU A 11 16.09 -0.32 11.92
N THR A 12 16.16 1.01 11.89
CA THR A 12 16.75 1.76 13.01
C THR A 12 15.77 1.89 14.18
N ARG A 13 16.16 1.29 15.33
CA ARG A 13 15.67 1.59 16.69
C ARG A 13 14.14 1.50 16.88
N SER A 14 13.52 0.40 16.47
CA SER A 14 12.11 0.10 16.79
C SER A 14 12.00 -1.04 17.81
N ASP A 15 10.98 -1.00 18.66
CA ASP A 15 10.64 -2.08 19.61
C ASP A 15 10.36 -3.40 18.84
N LEU A 16 10.76 -4.54 19.40
CA LEU A 16 10.45 -5.87 18.87
C LEU A 16 8.97 -6.07 18.60
N LYS A 17 8.09 -5.54 19.45
CA LYS A 17 6.62 -5.62 19.24
C LYS A 17 6.19 -4.85 18.00
N GLU A 18 6.77 -3.68 17.76
CA GLU A 18 6.49 -2.86 16.59
C GLU A 18 7.06 -3.50 15.31
N LEU A 19 8.27 -4.03 15.38
CA LEU A 19 8.92 -4.77 14.29
C LEU A 19 8.09 -5.99 13.89
N ASN A 20 7.59 -6.77 14.84
CA ASN A 20 6.73 -7.92 14.56
C ASN A 20 5.42 -7.49 13.88
N ARG A 21 4.78 -6.42 14.37
CA ARG A 21 3.56 -5.88 13.76
C ARG A 21 3.78 -5.44 12.32
N ILE A 22 4.88 -4.75 12.06
CA ILE A 22 5.20 -4.23 10.73
C ILE A 22 5.68 -5.35 9.80
N SER A 23 6.42 -6.34 10.31
CA SER A 23 6.86 -7.52 9.55
C SER A 23 5.67 -8.32 9.03
N HIS A 24 4.68 -8.59 9.90
CA HIS A 24 3.45 -9.25 9.49
C HIS A 24 2.73 -8.45 8.39
N LEU A 25 2.64 -7.13 8.54
CA LEU A 25 2.06 -6.27 7.51
C LEU A 25 2.87 -6.33 6.21
N ALA A 26 4.20 -6.24 6.28
CA ALA A 26 5.12 -6.23 5.14
C ALA A 26 5.03 -7.49 4.28
N SER A 27 4.68 -8.64 4.85
CA SER A 27 4.45 -9.88 4.10
C SER A 27 3.41 -9.69 2.97
N CYS A 28 2.41 -8.83 3.20
CA CYS A 28 1.31 -8.55 2.27
C CYS A 28 1.60 -7.41 1.28
N TYR A 29 2.77 -6.76 1.30
CA TYR A 29 3.06 -5.62 0.44
C TYR A 29 4.40 -5.77 -0.29
N ILE A 30 4.56 -5.00 -1.37
CA ILE A 30 5.80 -4.86 -2.13
C ILE A 30 5.99 -3.40 -2.55
N LEU A 31 7.24 -2.98 -2.64
CA LEU A 31 7.62 -1.65 -3.13
C LEU A 31 8.17 -1.79 -4.56
N ILE A 32 7.51 -1.18 -5.54
CA ILE A 32 7.94 -1.18 -6.95
C ILE A 32 8.04 0.29 -7.38
N GLY A 33 9.23 0.72 -7.84
CA GLY A 33 9.44 2.11 -8.25
C GLY A 33 9.10 3.16 -7.18
N GLY A 34 9.24 2.82 -5.90
CA GLY A 34 8.89 3.70 -4.78
C GLY A 34 7.39 3.80 -4.45
N VAL A 35 6.54 3.02 -5.14
CA VAL A 35 5.10 2.92 -4.91
C VAL A 35 4.79 1.62 -4.16
N LEU A 36 3.93 1.70 -3.14
CA LEU A 36 3.47 0.53 -2.40
C LEU A 36 2.36 -0.18 -3.17
N TYR A 37 2.44 -1.50 -3.19
CA TYR A 37 1.44 -2.38 -3.74
C TYR A 37 1.05 -3.43 -2.71
N LYS A 38 -0.25 -3.69 -2.57
CA LYS A 38 -0.79 -4.79 -1.76
C LYS A 38 -0.83 -6.05 -2.62
N LYS A 39 -0.22 -7.12 -2.13
CA LYS A 39 -0.36 -8.47 -2.68
C LYS A 39 -1.79 -8.93 -2.42
N THR A 40 -2.50 -9.25 -3.48
CA THR A 40 -3.82 -9.90 -3.38
C THR A 40 -3.68 -11.36 -3.72
N PHE A 41 -4.63 -12.16 -3.25
CA PHE A 41 -4.71 -13.58 -3.61
C PHE A 41 -4.95 -13.77 -5.12
N LEU A 42 -5.59 -12.80 -5.79
CA LEU A 42 -6.10 -12.94 -7.16
C LEU A 42 -5.12 -12.50 -8.28
N GLN A 43 -3.86 -12.26 -7.97
CA GLN A 43 -2.78 -11.97 -8.92
C GLN A 43 -2.71 -10.60 -9.66
N PRO A 44 -3.62 -9.60 -9.54
CA PRO A 44 -3.16 -8.22 -9.71
C PRO A 44 -2.72 -7.63 -8.37
N LEU A 45 -1.59 -6.97 -8.40
CA LEU A 45 -1.12 -6.13 -7.31
C LEU A 45 -2.01 -4.89 -7.22
N LEU A 46 -2.59 -4.62 -6.05
CA LEU A 46 -3.38 -3.40 -5.85
C LEU A 46 -2.46 -2.24 -5.48
N ARG A 47 -2.44 -1.21 -6.31
CA ARG A 47 -1.67 0.01 -6.05
C ARG A 47 -2.23 0.75 -4.83
N CYS A 48 -1.38 1.05 -3.85
CA CYS A 48 -1.76 1.93 -2.75
C CYS A 48 -1.84 3.38 -3.24
N LEU A 49 -2.91 4.07 -2.88
CA LEU A 49 -3.14 5.48 -3.20
C LEU A 49 -2.78 6.34 -1.98
N GLY A 50 -2.26 7.55 -2.25
CA GLY A 50 -2.18 8.59 -1.21
C GLY A 50 -3.57 9.09 -0.84
N HIS A 51 -3.70 9.74 0.31
CA HIS A 51 -4.98 10.16 0.88
C HIS A 51 -5.89 10.90 -0.11
N VAL A 52 -5.38 11.97 -0.73
CA VAL A 52 -6.12 12.79 -1.71
C VAL A 52 -6.62 11.96 -2.89
N LYS A 53 -5.76 11.10 -3.46
CA LYS A 53 -6.13 10.27 -4.61
C LYS A 53 -7.11 9.17 -4.23
N ALA A 54 -7.00 8.63 -3.01
CA ALA A 54 -7.95 7.65 -2.50
C ALA A 54 -9.34 8.28 -2.34
N GLU A 55 -9.41 9.47 -1.75
CA GLU A 55 -10.66 10.23 -1.58
C GLU A 55 -11.33 10.51 -2.93
N TYR A 56 -10.56 11.01 -3.90
CA TYR A 56 -11.04 11.25 -5.26
C TYR A 56 -11.60 9.98 -5.92
N VAL A 57 -10.85 8.86 -5.90
CA VAL A 57 -11.30 7.59 -6.49
C VAL A 57 -12.54 7.03 -5.79
N MET A 58 -12.64 7.20 -4.46
CA MET A 58 -13.83 6.79 -3.71
C MET A 58 -15.04 7.63 -4.10
N GLN A 59 -14.87 8.93 -4.31
CA GLN A 59 -15.94 9.81 -4.79
C GLN A 59 -16.39 9.44 -6.20
N GLU A 60 -15.46 9.26 -7.15
CA GLU A 60 -15.79 8.82 -8.52
C GLU A 60 -16.55 7.48 -8.52
N ALA A 61 -16.13 6.55 -7.65
CA ALA A 61 -16.81 5.26 -7.51
C ALA A 61 -18.22 5.41 -6.93
N HIS A 62 -18.41 6.28 -5.94
CA HIS A 62 -19.71 6.59 -5.35
C HIS A 62 -20.66 7.22 -6.37
N GLU A 63 -20.15 8.14 -7.19
CA GLU A 63 -20.91 8.87 -8.20
C GLU A 63 -21.09 8.05 -9.51
N GLY A 64 -20.49 6.86 -9.61
CA GLY A 64 -20.56 6.00 -10.80
C GLY A 64 -19.75 6.52 -11.99
N ILE A 65 -18.87 7.49 -11.77
CA ILE A 65 -18.02 8.15 -12.78
C ILE A 65 -16.77 7.33 -13.08
N CYS A 66 -16.50 6.28 -12.30
CA CYS A 66 -15.35 5.41 -12.48
C CYS A 66 -15.40 4.67 -13.84
N HIS A 67 -14.90 5.32 -14.89
CA HIS A 67 -14.58 4.70 -16.16
C HIS A 67 -13.30 3.91 -15.94
N ILE A 68 -13.36 2.58 -16.08
CA ILE A 68 -12.21 1.69 -15.99
C ILE A 68 -11.14 2.20 -16.96
N LEU A 69 -10.12 2.87 -16.42
CA LEU A 69 -8.90 3.16 -17.16
C LEU A 69 -8.16 1.82 -17.30
N ASN A 70 -8.57 1.06 -18.31
CA ASN A 70 -7.79 0.00 -18.90
C ASN A 70 -6.47 0.62 -19.36
N GLY A 71 -5.41 0.33 -18.64
CA GLY A 71 -4.04 0.32 -19.15
C GLY A 71 -3.65 -1.12 -19.37
#